data_AF-A0A950UJY3-F1
#
_entry.id   AF-A0A950UJY3-F1
#
_cell.length_a   1.000
_cell.length_b   1.000
_cell.length_c   1.000
_cell.angle_alpha   90.00
_cell.angle_beta   90.00
_cell.angle_gamma   90.00
#
_symmetry.space_group_name_H-M   'P 1'
#
loop_
_entity.id
_entity.type
_entity.pdbx_description
1 polymer ?
#
loop_
_entity_poly.entity_id
_entity_poly.type
_entity_poly.pdbx_seq_one_letter_code
_entity_poly.pdbx_strand_id
1 'polypeptide(L)' 'MAGVRGRPHPKSTVFPADKSLRAAVVLQPDEPVRRMYEELVVLMGVSGAEVLREALVELHRQKAPSERTAQLLKEAG' A
#
# COMPACT_ATOMS: atom_id res chain seq x y z
N MET A 1 26.05 -30.87 -20.82
CA MET A 1 24.87 -31.01 -19.95
C MET A 1 24.14 -29.68 -19.91
N ALA A 2 22.90 -29.61 -20.38
CA ALA A 2 22.12 -28.38 -20.41
C ALA A 2 21.49 -28.13 -19.03
N GLY A 3 21.79 -26.98 -18.42
CA GLY A 3 21.23 -26.58 -17.12
C GLY A 3 19.72 -26.40 -17.21
N VAL A 4 18.99 -27.04 -16.29
CA VAL A 4 17.54 -26.86 -16.13
C VAL A 4 17.30 -25.42 -15.69
N ARG A 5 16.82 -24.57 -16.61
CA ARG A 5 16.32 -23.24 -16.28
C ARG A 5 15.11 -23.42 -15.36
N GLY A 6 15.24 -22.97 -14.10
CA GLY A 6 14.17 -23.02 -13.11
C GLY A 6 12.90 -22.37 -13.65
N ARG A 7 11.76 -23.03 -13.45
CA ARG A 7 10.44 -22.48 -13.81
C ARG A 7 10.26 -21.13 -13.10
N PRO A 8 9.74 -20.10 -13.77
CA PRO A 8 9.40 -18.84 -13.11
C PRO A 8 8.37 -19.13 -12.01
N HIS A 9 8.71 -18.74 -10.78
CA HIS A 9 7.80 -18.87 -9.64
C HIS A 9 6.57 -17.97 -9.89
N PRO A 10 5.34 -18.45 -9.64
CA PRO A 10 4.15 -17.62 -9.75
C PRO A 10 4.24 -16.45 -8.76
N LYS A 11 3.96 -15.23 -9.24
CA LYS A 11 3.91 -14.03 -8.39
C LYS A 11 2.76 -14.20 -7.40
N SER A 12 3.08 -14.41 -6.13
CA SER A 12 2.09 -14.56 -5.07
C SER A 12 1.46 -13.21 -4.73
N THR A 13 0.14 -13.17 -4.63
CA THR A 13 -0.61 -12.04 -4.05
C THR A 13 -0.73 -12.14 -2.52
N VAL A 14 -0.20 -13.21 -1.92
CA VAL A 14 -0.19 -13.42 -0.47
C VAL A 14 0.84 -12.50 0.17
N PHE A 15 0.36 -11.61 1.03
CA PHE A 15 1.22 -10.71 1.78
C PHE A 15 1.75 -11.40 3.05
N PRO A 16 3.06 -11.37 3.32
CA PRO A 16 3.62 -11.99 4.52
C PRO A 16 3.24 -11.17 5.76
N ALA A 17 2.36 -11.70 6.60
CA ALA A 17 1.80 -11.01 7.76
C ALA A 17 2.82 -10.78 8.90
N ASP A 18 3.83 -11.64 9.00
CA ASP A 18 4.72 -11.69 10.17
C ASP A 18 5.93 -10.76 10.07
N LYS A 19 6.02 -9.94 9.02
CA LYS A 19 7.20 -9.12 8.74
C LYS A 19 6.83 -7.65 8.61
N SER A 20 7.67 -6.80 9.21
CA SER A 20 7.61 -5.37 8.94
C SER A 20 7.92 -5.11 7.45
N LEU A 21 7.12 -4.23 6.85
CA LEU A 21 7.30 -3.80 5.47
C LEU A 21 7.95 -2.42 5.45
N ARG A 22 9.03 -2.27 4.68
CA ARG A 22 9.56 -0.96 4.33
C ARG A 22 9.18 -0.64 2.88
N ALA A 23 8.15 0.16 2.70
CA ALA A 23 7.81 0.73 1.40
C ALA A 23 8.55 2.07 1.24
N ALA A 24 9.43 2.16 0.25
CA ALA A 24 10.07 3.42 -0.13
C ALA A 24 9.24 4.08 -1.23
N VAL A 25 8.89 5.35 -1.04
CA VAL A 25 8.30 6.20 -2.08
C VAL A 25 9.35 7.23 -2.45
N VAL A 26 9.71 7.28 -3.74
CA VAL A 26 10.64 8.26 -4.29
C VAL A 26 9.81 9.22 -5.13
N LEU A 27 9.75 10.49 -4.72
CA LEU A 27 9.04 11.55 -5.44
C LEU A 27 10.08 12.48 -6.07
N GLN A 28 10.03 12.63 -7.40
CA GLN A 28 10.96 13.53 -8.09
C GLN A 28 10.59 15.01 -7.88
N PRO A 29 11.55 15.94 -8.03
CA PRO A 29 11.32 17.34 -7.75
C PRO A 29 10.22 18.03 -8.56
N ASP A 30 10.02 17.59 -9.78
CA ASP A 30 9.05 18.09 -10.76
C ASP A 30 7.69 17.39 -10.69
N GLU A 31 7.57 16.35 -9.87
CA GLU A 31 6.30 15.65 -9.67
C GLU A 31 5.32 16.52 -8.88
N PRO A 32 4.10 16.79 -9.40
CA PRO A 32 3.09 17.55 -8.67
C PRO A 32 2.73 16.94 -7.31
N VAL A 33 2.77 15.60 -7.21
CA VAL A 33 2.51 14.87 -5.97
C VAL A 33 3.54 15.16 -4.88
N ARG A 34 4.79 15.49 -5.23
CA ARG A 34 5.81 15.90 -4.26
C ARG A 34 5.38 17.16 -3.52
N ARG A 35 4.90 18.15 -4.27
CA ARG A 35 4.44 19.42 -3.68
C ARG A 35 3.24 19.20 -2.75
N MET A 36 2.27 18.40 -3.17
CA MET A 36 1.12 18.05 -2.34
C MET A 36 1.54 17.36 -1.04
N TYR A 37 2.50 16.44 -1.13
CA TYR A 37 3.07 15.76 0.03
C TYR A 37 3.79 16.72 0.98
N GLU A 38 4.62 17.63 0.46
CA GLU A 38 5.31 18.64 1.26
C GLU A 38 4.32 19.60 1.96
N GLU A 39 3.27 20.02 1.26
CA GLU A 39 2.20 20.85 1.83
C GLU A 39 1.48 20.11 2.99
N LEU A 40 1.17 18.82 2.84
CA LEU A 40 0.55 18.01 3.91
C LEU A 40 1.46 17.87 5.14
N VAL A 41 2.76 17.64 4.93
CA VAL A 41 3.75 17.58 6.02
C VAL A 41 3.72 18.86 6.86
N VAL A 42 3.71 20.02 6.19
CA VAL A 42 3.67 21.32 6.86
C VAL A 42 2.33 21.55 7.57
N LEU A 43 1.21 21.29 6.90
CA LEU A 43 -0.13 21.53 7.44
C LEU A 43 -0.44 20.68 8.66
N MET A 44 -0.03 19.41 8.65
CA MET A 44 -0.28 18.47 9.74
C MET A 44 0.75 18.58 10.87
N GLY A 45 1.94 19.15 10.59
CA GLY A 45 3.02 19.25 11.57
C GLY A 45 3.59 17.89 11.98
N VAL A 46 3.53 16.89 11.10
CA VAL A 46 3.98 15.51 11.36
C VAL A 46 5.12 15.11 10.42
N SER A 47 5.77 13.98 10.72
CA SER A 47 6.78 13.44 9.81
C SER A 47 6.15 13.00 8.48
N GLY A 48 6.92 13.05 7.40
CA GLY A 48 6.46 12.60 6.10
C GLY A 48 6.06 11.12 6.03
N ALA A 49 6.71 10.26 6.81
CA ALA A 49 6.28 8.87 6.96
C ALA A 49 4.87 8.75 7.57
N GLU A 50 4.51 9.69 8.47
CA GLU A 50 3.19 9.73 9.10
C GLU A 50 2.11 10.16 8.11
N VAL A 51 2.40 11.16 7.26
CA VAL A 51 1.50 11.56 6.17
C VAL A 51 1.15 10.37 5.28
N LEU A 52 2.14 9.55 4.91
CA LEU A 52 1.92 8.35 4.10
C LEU A 52 1.10 7.27 4.84
N ARG A 53 1.28 7.12 6.15
CA ARG A 53 0.48 6.19 6.97
C ARG A 53 -0.99 6.62 7.00
N GLU A 54 -1.25 7.90 7.27
CA GLU A 54 -2.62 8.43 7.31
C GLU A 54 -3.30 8.31 5.94
N ALA A 55 -2.60 8.66 4.85
CA ALA A 55 -3.11 8.49 3.50
C ALA A 55 -3.45 7.03 3.16
N LEU A 56 -2.63 6.07 3.60
CA LEU A 56 -2.91 4.65 3.44
C LEU A 56 -4.14 4.20 4.23
N VAL A 57 -4.30 4.68 5.46
CA VAL A 57 -5.49 4.39 6.29
C VAL A 57 -6.75 4.94 5.62
N GLU A 58 -6.69 6.16 5.11
CA GLU A 58 -7.82 6.79 4.43
C GLU A 58 -8.18 6.04 3.15
N LEU A 59 -7.18 5.74 2.31
CA LEU A 59 -7.38 4.96 1.09
C LEU A 59 -7.97 3.57 1.40
N HIS A 60 -7.47 2.92 2.46
CA HIS A 60 -8.03 1.64 2.92
C HIS A 60 -9.49 1.80 3.30
N ARG A 61 -9.87 2.81 4.09
CA ARG A 61 -11.29 3.06 4.45
C ARG A 61 -12.18 3.29 3.22
N GLN A 62 -11.66 3.97 2.20
CA GLN A 62 -12.40 4.23 0.96
C GLN A 62 -12.56 2.99 0.07
N LYS A 63 -11.59 2.07 0.09
CA LYS A 63 -11.51 0.93 -0.84
C LYS A 63 -11.89 -0.40 -0.22
N ALA A 64 -11.74 -0.55 1.09
CA ALA A 64 -12.16 -1.75 1.78
C ALA A 64 -13.68 -1.88 1.64
N PRO A 65 -14.21 -3.04 1.23
CA PRO A 65 -15.63 -3.28 1.31
C PRO A 65 -16.07 -2.99 2.74
N SER A 66 -17.07 -2.11 2.89
CA SER A 66 -17.70 -1.87 4.19
C SER A 66 -17.99 -3.23 4.83
N GLU A 67 -17.73 -3.39 6.12
CA GLU A 67 -17.79 -4.69 6.81
C GLU A 67 -19.09 -5.47 6.51
N ARG A 68 -20.17 -4.74 6.22
CA ARG A 68 -21.46 -5.25 5.74
C ARG A 68 -21.38 -6.04 4.42
N THR A 69 -20.57 -5.58 3.46
CA THR A 69 -20.37 -6.24 2.16
C THR A 69 -19.51 -7.52 2.32
N ALA A 70 -18.53 -7.50 3.22
CA ALA A 70 -17.73 -8.69 3.54
C ALA A 70 -18.54 -9.75 4.32
N GLN A 71 -19.45 -9.33 5.20
CA GLN A 71 -20.40 -10.23 5.89
C GLN A 71 -21.44 -10.84 4.93
N LEU A 72 -22.03 -10.03 4.05
CA LEU A 72 -23.02 -10.53 3.07
C LEU A 72 -22.43 -11.55 2.09
N LEU A 73 -21.15 -11.39 1.69
CA LEU A 73 -20.46 -12.39 0.86
C LEU A 73 -20.12 -13.68 1.62
N LYS A 74 -20.04 -13.63 2.95
CA LYS A 74 -19.79 -14.81 3.81
C LYS A 74 -21.07 -15.57 4.14
N GLU A 75 -22.22 -14.90 4.18
CA GLU A 75 -23.54 -15.51 4.41
C GLU A 75 -24.18 -16.07 3.13
N ALA A 76 -23.73 -15.60 1.96
CA ALA A 76 -24.22 -16.05 0.66
C ALA A 76 -23.44 -17.23 0.05
N GLY A 77 -22.43 -17.78 0.74
CA GLY A 77 -21.63 -18.93 0.34
C GLY A 77 -21.68 -20.04 1.38
#